data_AF-A0A2E7ILA9-F1
#
_entry.id   AF-A0A2E7ILA9-F1
#
_cell.length_a   1.000
_cell.length_b   1.000
_cell.length_c   1.000
_cell.angle_alpha   90.00
_cell.angle_beta   90.00
_cell.angle_gamma   90.00
#
_symmetry.space_group_name_H-M   'P 1'
#
loop_
_entity.id
_entity.type
_entity.pdbx_description
1 polymer ?
#
loop_
_entity_poly.entity_id
_entity_poly.type
_entity_poly.pdbx_seq_one_letter_code
_entity_poly.pdbx_strand_id
1 'polypeptide(L)'
;MAEAGRVVKKLPLNTGAVRAVIAAIAALLAYGAWAFWVNSQYSTTAGWRAGLVQGVYAFVLTLCSSLLYEFLFSRMRDWHLRKFKCLAAGMTLQFVTAYGIHWQVGTPAILVTILPGLAIGSVYATSYLLLLEKLESRCEG
;
A
#
# COMPACT_ATOMS: atom_id res chain seq x y z
N MET A 1 -12.26 34.86 17.94
CA MET A 1 -12.01 33.88 16.87
C MET A 1 -10.57 33.42 16.97
N ALA A 2 -10.32 32.43 17.81
CA ALA A 2 -8.98 31.94 18.12
C ALA A 2 -8.99 30.41 17.94
N GLU A 3 -8.77 29.96 16.70
CA GLU A 3 -8.32 28.58 16.48
C GLU A 3 -6.82 28.63 16.27
N ALA A 4 -6.13 28.38 17.37
CA ALA A 4 -4.69 28.28 17.49
C ALA A 4 -4.12 27.38 16.39
N GLY A 5 -3.06 27.87 15.74
CA GLY A 5 -2.26 27.10 14.81
C GLY A 5 -1.69 25.87 15.50
N ARG A 6 -2.34 24.72 15.28
CA ARG A 6 -1.76 23.41 15.56
C ARG A 6 -0.49 23.29 14.72
N VAL A 7 0.65 23.41 15.39
CA VAL A 7 1.96 23.08 14.82
C VAL A 7 1.96 21.57 14.65
N VAL A 8 1.60 21.10 13.45
CA VAL A 8 1.76 19.70 13.09
C VAL A 8 3.25 19.38 13.18
N LYS A 9 3.65 18.68 14.24
CA LYS A 9 5.01 18.20 14.40
C LYS A 9 5.22 17.14 13.31
N LYS A 10 5.93 17.51 12.24
CA LYS A 10 6.18 16.61 11.11
C LYS A 10 6.83 15.35 11.64
N LEU A 11 6.21 14.20 11.40
CA LEU A 11 6.82 12.91 11.70
C LEU A 11 8.18 12.84 10.99
N PRO A 12 9.28 12.48 11.66
CA PRO A 12 10.59 12.40 11.01
C PRO A 12 10.53 11.43 9.83
N LEU A 13 10.87 11.93 8.63
CA LEU A 13 10.80 11.18 7.36
C LEU A 13 11.54 9.83 7.41
N ASN A 14 12.60 9.74 8.20
CA ASN A 14 13.39 8.52 8.35
C ASN A 14 12.59 7.38 9.02
N THR A 15 11.63 7.70 9.89
CA THR A 15 10.73 6.72 10.52
C THR A 15 9.62 6.27 9.56
N GLY A 16 9.22 7.12 8.61
CA GLY A 16 8.23 6.77 7.57
C GLY A 16 8.75 5.75 6.58
N ALA A 17 9.99 5.92 6.11
CA ALA A 17 10.63 4.93 5.23
C ALA A 17 10.77 3.56 5.92
N VAL A 18 11.15 3.53 7.21
CA VAL A 18 11.22 2.28 7.98
C VAL A 18 9.86 1.60 8.07
N ARG A 19 8.78 2.32 8.38
CA ARG A 19 7.42 1.75 8.39
C ARG A 19 7.00 1.21 7.03
N ALA A 20 7.29 1.96 5.96
CA ALA A 20 7.00 1.54 4.60
C ALA A 20 7.74 0.24 4.24
N VAL A 21 9.02 0.13 4.60
CA VAL A 21 9.82 -1.09 4.40
C VAL A 21 9.29 -2.25 5.23
N ILE A 22 8.94 -2.04 6.50
CA ILE A 22 8.35 -3.08 7.36
C ILE A 22 7.06 -3.60 6.75
N ALA A 23 6.17 -2.70 6.31
CA ALA A 23 4.91 -3.08 5.67
C ALA A 23 5.16 -3.85 4.35
N ALA A 24 6.13 -3.41 3.55
CA ALA A 24 6.49 -4.07 2.30
C ALA A 24 7.09 -5.47 2.53
N ILE A 25 7.97 -5.64 3.52
CA ILE A 25 8.50 -6.97 3.90
C ILE A 25 7.39 -7.87 4.41
N ALA A 26 6.47 -7.36 5.23
CA ALA A 26 5.33 -8.13 5.70
C ALA A 26 4.46 -8.59 4.52
N ALA A 27 4.20 -7.72 3.55
CA ALA A 27 3.48 -8.06 2.32
C ALA A 27 4.23 -9.11 1.50
N LEU A 28 5.55 -8.97 1.32
CA LEU A 28 6.40 -9.94 0.62
C LEU A 28 6.25 -11.34 1.21
N LEU A 29 6.41 -11.44 2.53
CA LEU A 29 6.37 -12.72 3.23
C LEU A 29 4.96 -13.31 3.23
N ALA A 30 3.94 -12.52 3.52
CA ALA A 30 2.56 -13.00 3.57
C ALA A 30 2.07 -13.49 2.21
N TYR A 31 2.19 -12.66 1.17
CA TYR A 31 1.72 -13.03 -0.17
C TYR A 31 2.63 -14.04 -0.86
N GLY A 32 3.94 -13.96 -0.61
CA GLY A 32 4.91 -14.94 -1.13
C GLY A 32 4.71 -16.33 -0.53
N ALA A 33 4.54 -16.42 0.80
CA ALA A 33 4.27 -17.69 1.47
C ALA A 33 2.91 -18.27 1.04
N TRP A 34 1.86 -17.44 0.94
CA TRP A 34 0.55 -17.87 0.45
C TRP A 34 0.63 -18.43 -0.96
N ALA A 35 1.24 -17.71 -1.90
CA ALA A 35 1.38 -18.16 -3.28
C ALA A 35 2.26 -19.41 -3.40
N PHE A 36 3.34 -19.51 -2.62
CA PHE A 36 4.16 -20.72 -2.55
C PHE A 36 3.33 -21.93 -2.09
N TRP A 37 2.63 -21.82 -0.97
CA TRP A 37 1.84 -22.91 -0.41
C TRP A 37 0.75 -23.39 -1.38
N VAL A 38 -0.02 -22.47 -1.96
CA VAL A 38 -1.10 -22.79 -2.91
C VAL A 38 -0.56 -23.46 -4.18
N ASN A 39 0.63 -23.08 -4.67
CA ASN A 39 1.17 -23.61 -5.93
C ASN A 39 2.08 -24.83 -5.76
N SER A 40 2.53 -25.12 -4.53
CA SER A 40 3.39 -26.28 -4.24
C SER A 40 2.69 -27.62 -4.46
N GLN A 41 1.35 -27.64 -4.44
CA GLN A 41 0.57 -28.83 -4.77
C GLN A 41 0.77 -29.31 -6.23
N TYR A 42 1.16 -28.42 -7.14
CA TYR A 42 1.42 -28.78 -8.55
C TYR A 42 2.88 -29.19 -8.77
N SER A 43 3.83 -28.46 -8.17
CA SER A 43 5.25 -28.83 -8.06
C SER A 43 5.99 -27.84 -7.16
N THR A 44 7.11 -28.26 -6.58
CA THR A 44 7.99 -27.37 -5.81
C THR A 44 8.50 -26.19 -6.65
N THR A 45 8.81 -26.42 -7.93
CA THR A 45 9.27 -25.36 -8.85
C THR A 45 8.16 -24.34 -9.13
N ALA A 46 6.91 -24.79 -9.32
CA ALA A 46 5.76 -23.90 -9.48
C ALA A 46 5.52 -23.08 -8.20
N GLY A 47 5.62 -23.71 -7.02
CA GLY A 47 5.57 -23.05 -5.72
C GLY A 47 6.56 -21.88 -5.61
N TRP A 48 7.85 -22.13 -5.85
CA TRP A 48 8.88 -21.08 -5.78
C TRP A 48 8.67 -19.96 -6.79
N ARG A 49 8.30 -20.29 -8.04
CA ARG A 49 8.02 -19.27 -9.07
C ARG A 49 6.86 -18.37 -8.67
N ALA A 50 5.74 -18.96 -8.23
CA ALA A 50 4.57 -18.21 -7.79
C ALA A 50 4.87 -17.37 -6.54
N GLY A 51 5.54 -17.95 -5.55
CA GLY A 51 5.92 -17.27 -4.31
C GLY A 51 6.81 -16.06 -4.53
N LEU A 52 7.85 -16.19 -5.37
CA LEU A 52 8.76 -15.09 -5.68
C LEU A 52 8.07 -13.99 -6.48
N VAL A 53 7.32 -14.34 -7.53
CA VAL A 53 6.62 -13.34 -8.36
C VAL A 53 5.59 -12.59 -7.52
N GLN A 54 4.75 -13.31 -6.77
CA GLN A 54 3.71 -12.69 -5.96
C GLN A 54 4.29 -11.87 -4.80
N GLY A 55 5.32 -12.40 -4.13
CA GLY A 55 5.98 -11.73 -3.02
C GLY A 55 6.68 -10.44 -3.44
N VAL A 56 7.46 -10.45 -4.53
CA VAL A 56 8.14 -9.26 -5.06
C VAL A 56 7.12 -8.24 -5.56
N TYR A 57 6.07 -8.67 -6.25
CA TYR A 57 4.99 -7.79 -6.69
C TYR A 57 4.32 -7.09 -5.49
N ALA A 58 3.94 -7.85 -4.46
CA ALA A 58 3.32 -7.32 -3.25
C ALA A 58 4.26 -6.36 -2.50
N PHE A 59 5.56 -6.68 -2.41
CA PHE A 59 6.58 -5.82 -1.83
C PHE A 59 6.65 -4.46 -2.51
N VAL A 60 6.85 -4.46 -3.84
CA VAL A 60 7.05 -3.22 -4.61
C VAL A 60 5.81 -2.34 -4.52
N LEU A 61 4.62 -2.92 -4.74
CA LEU A 61 3.37 -2.17 -4.69
C LEU A 61 3.11 -1.58 -3.30
N THR A 62 3.36 -2.35 -2.25
CA THR A 62 3.20 -1.90 -0.86
C THR A 62 4.18 -0.78 -0.54
N LEU A 63 5.47 -0.95 -0.86
CA LEU A 63 6.51 0.04 -0.60
C LEU A 63 6.19 1.38 -1.29
N CYS A 64 5.88 1.34 -2.59
CA CYS A 64 5.53 2.54 -3.35
C CYS A 64 4.29 3.23 -2.77
N SER A 65 3.26 2.46 -2.42
CA SER A 65 2.03 3.00 -1.84
C SER A 65 2.28 3.62 -0.45
N SER A 66 2.99 2.92 0.43
CA SER A 66 3.32 3.42 1.77
C SER A 66 4.15 4.72 1.70
N LEU A 67 5.19 4.76 0.86
CA LEU A 67 6.01 5.96 0.69
C LEU A 67 5.20 7.13 0.13
N LEU A 68 4.30 6.85 -0.81
CA LEU A 68 3.37 7.85 -1.34
C LEU A 68 2.43 8.39 -0.24
N TYR A 69 1.89 7.51 0.61
CA TYR A 69 1.04 7.91 1.73
C TYR A 69 1.80 8.76 2.74
N GLU A 70 3.00 8.33 3.16
CA GLU A 70 3.88 9.08 4.06
C GLU A 70 4.18 10.49 3.49
N PHE A 71 4.54 10.56 2.21
CA PHE A 71 4.80 11.82 1.52
C PHE A 71 3.57 12.72 1.51
N LEU A 72 2.43 12.25 0.99
CA LEU A 72 1.21 13.06 0.88
C LEU A 72 0.69 13.48 2.25
N PHE A 73 0.69 12.57 3.23
CA PHE A 73 0.24 12.84 4.59
C PHE A 73 1.05 13.97 5.24
N SER A 74 2.37 13.99 5.03
CA SER A 74 3.26 15.02 5.58
C SER A 74 3.08 16.43 4.96
N ARG A 75 2.42 16.53 3.80
CA ARG A 75 2.34 17.76 2.99
C ARG A 75 1.08 18.59 3.20
N MET A 76 0.08 18.05 3.88
CA MET A 76 -1.22 18.70 4.06
C MET A 76 -1.50 18.89 5.55
N ARG A 77 -2.42 19.80 5.91
CA ARG A 77 -2.81 20.03 7.32
C ARG A 77 -4.21 19.49 7.66
N ASP A 78 -5.11 19.51 6.68
CA ASP A 78 -6.49 19.05 6.84
C ASP A 78 -6.59 17.52 6.73
N TRP A 79 -7.19 16.88 7.73
CA TRP A 79 -7.33 15.42 7.80
C TRP A 79 -8.20 14.84 6.68
N HIS A 80 -9.34 15.46 6.38
CA HIS A 80 -10.25 14.95 5.35
C HIS A 80 -9.60 15.02 3.97
N LEU A 81 -8.89 16.12 3.70
CA LEU A 81 -8.14 16.32 2.47
C LEU A 81 -6.95 15.34 2.37
N ARG A 82 -6.22 15.10 3.46
CA ARG A 82 -5.16 14.08 3.53
C ARG A 82 -5.70 12.72 3.16
N LYS A 83 -6.74 12.27 3.87
CA LYS A 83 -7.36 10.95 3.67
C LYS A 83 -7.85 10.78 2.24
N PHE A 84 -8.58 11.76 1.71
CA PHE A 84 -9.08 11.72 0.34
C PHE A 84 -7.95 11.63 -0.68
N LYS A 85 -6.93 12.50 -0.60
CA LYS A 85 -5.83 12.49 -1.58
C LYS A 85 -4.96 11.24 -1.48
N CYS A 86 -4.68 10.74 -0.28
CA CYS A 86 -3.92 9.49 -0.11
C CYS A 86 -4.70 8.29 -0.68
N LEU A 87 -6.00 8.17 -0.39
CA LEU A 87 -6.83 7.11 -0.96
C LEU A 87 -6.91 7.21 -2.48
N ALA A 88 -7.20 8.41 -3.02
CA ALA A 88 -7.28 8.62 -4.46
C ALA A 88 -5.96 8.29 -5.17
N ALA A 89 -4.82 8.74 -4.61
CA ALA A 89 -3.51 8.48 -5.19
C ALA A 89 -3.13 7.00 -5.12
N GLY A 90 -3.40 6.32 -4.00
CA GLY A 90 -3.17 4.88 -3.84
C GLY A 90 -4.01 4.05 -4.80
N MET A 91 -5.31 4.35 -4.88
CA MET A 91 -6.22 3.67 -5.82
C MET A 91 -5.83 3.92 -7.28
N THR A 92 -5.39 5.13 -7.61
CA THR A 92 -4.91 5.45 -8.97
C THR A 92 -3.63 4.68 -9.30
N LEU A 93 -2.63 4.70 -8.41
CA LEU A 93 -1.38 3.96 -8.59
C LEU A 93 -1.66 2.48 -8.82
N GLN A 94 -2.52 1.90 -7.99
CA GLN A 94 -2.85 0.49 -8.07
C GLN A 94 -3.66 0.15 -9.32
N PHE A 95 -4.66 0.96 -9.67
CA PHE A 95 -5.44 0.77 -10.88
C PHE A 95 -4.57 0.84 -12.12
N VAL A 96 -3.76 1.88 -12.27
CA VAL A 96 -2.88 2.08 -13.43
C VAL A 96 -1.88 0.95 -13.55
N THR A 97 -1.26 0.54 -12.43
CA THR A 97 -0.29 -0.56 -12.42
C THR A 97 -0.95 -1.88 -12.84
N ALA A 98 -2.04 -2.26 -12.18
CA ALA A 98 -2.72 -3.53 -12.44
C ALA A 98 -3.32 -3.56 -13.84
N TYR A 99 -4.03 -2.50 -14.25
CA TYR A 99 -4.59 -2.38 -15.59
C TYR A 99 -3.49 -2.45 -16.66
N GLY A 100 -2.39 -1.70 -16.48
CA GLY A 100 -1.28 -1.66 -17.42
C GLY A 100 -0.64 -3.04 -17.65
N ILE A 101 -0.37 -3.78 -16.56
CA ILE A 101 0.17 -5.15 -16.63
C ILE A 101 -0.80 -6.06 -17.40
N HIS A 102 -2.09 -6.06 -17.02
CA HIS A 102 -3.08 -6.94 -17.65
C HIS A 102 -3.37 -6.57 -19.11
N TRP A 103 -3.28 -5.29 -19.46
CA TRP A 103 -3.41 -4.81 -20.84
C TRP A 103 -2.23 -5.30 -21.70
N GLN A 104 -0.99 -5.21 -21.20
CA GLN A 104 0.20 -5.71 -21.89
C GLN A 104 0.15 -7.23 -22.12
N VAL A 105 -0.45 -7.97 -21.19
CA VAL A 105 -0.62 -9.43 -21.27
C VAL A 105 -1.83 -9.84 -22.12
N GLY A 106 -2.68 -8.89 -22.53
CA GLY A 106 -3.88 -9.16 -23.33
C GLY A 106 -4.98 -9.90 -22.56
N THR A 107 -5.11 -9.63 -21.25
CA THR A 107 -6.15 -10.26 -20.41
C THR A 107 -7.54 -9.80 -20.88
N PRO A 108 -8.48 -10.71 -21.25
CA PRO A 108 -9.76 -10.31 -21.85
C PRO A 108 -10.68 -9.51 -20.91
N ALA A 109 -10.73 -9.86 -19.62
CA ALA A 109 -11.66 -9.28 -18.64
C ALA A 109 -10.94 -8.46 -17.55
N ILE A 110 -10.08 -7.51 -17.95
CA ILE A 110 -9.15 -6.76 -17.07
C ILE A 110 -9.84 -6.21 -15.81
N LEU A 111 -10.96 -5.51 -15.96
CA LEU A 111 -11.63 -4.84 -14.83
C LEU A 111 -12.05 -5.85 -13.75
N VAL A 112 -12.64 -6.98 -14.14
CA VAL A 112 -13.04 -8.03 -13.20
C VAL A 112 -11.82 -8.67 -12.54
N THR A 113 -10.72 -8.83 -13.29
CA THR A 113 -9.47 -9.39 -12.78
C THR A 113 -8.81 -8.51 -11.71
N ILE A 114 -8.84 -7.18 -11.86
CA ILE A 114 -8.15 -6.27 -10.93
C ILE A 114 -9.01 -5.84 -9.74
N LEU A 115 -10.34 -5.98 -9.82
CA LEU A 115 -11.29 -5.56 -8.76
C LEU A 115 -10.96 -6.14 -7.36
N PRO A 116 -10.67 -7.45 -7.21
CA PRO A 116 -10.30 -7.99 -5.90
C PRO A 116 -9.03 -7.35 -5.34
N GLY A 117 -8.05 -7.11 -6.20
CA GLY A 117 -6.82 -6.41 -5.85
C GLY A 117 -7.13 -5.01 -5.33
N LEU A 118 -7.92 -4.23 -6.07
CA LEU A 118 -8.32 -2.87 -5.70
C LEU A 118 -9.05 -2.83 -4.34
N ALA A 119 -9.94 -3.80 -4.09
CA ALA A 119 -10.62 -3.90 -2.80
C ALA A 119 -9.64 -4.11 -1.65
N ILE A 120 -8.72 -5.09 -1.77
CA ILE A 120 -7.69 -5.33 -0.74
C ILE A 120 -6.79 -4.11 -0.55
N GLY A 121 -6.39 -3.48 -1.65
CA GLY A 121 -5.58 -2.26 -1.64
C GLY A 121 -6.27 -1.09 -0.93
N SER A 122 -7.58 -0.95 -1.09
CA SER A 122 -8.36 0.10 -0.42
C SER A 122 -8.42 -0.11 1.10
N VAL A 123 -8.53 -1.36 1.54
CA VAL A 123 -8.47 -1.75 2.95
C VAL A 123 -7.08 -1.47 3.52
N TYR A 124 -6.03 -1.84 2.78
CA TYR A 124 -4.65 -1.56 3.18
C TYR A 124 -4.40 -0.05 3.30
N ALA A 125 -4.79 0.74 2.29
CA ALA A 125 -4.63 2.18 2.28
C ALA A 125 -5.33 2.85 3.47
N THR A 126 -6.57 2.44 3.74
CA THR A 126 -7.34 2.95 4.88
C THR A 126 -6.67 2.60 6.20
N SER A 127 -6.26 1.34 6.37
CA SER A 127 -5.56 0.87 7.57
C SER A 127 -4.25 1.63 7.82
N TYR A 128 -3.46 1.86 6.78
CA TYR A 128 -2.20 2.59 6.88
C TYR A 128 -2.41 4.06 7.26
N LEU A 129 -3.45 4.72 6.72
CA LEU A 129 -3.78 6.10 7.07
C LEU A 129 -4.27 6.24 8.51
N LEU A 130 -5.08 5.30 9.00
CA LEU A 130 -5.48 5.26 10.41
C LEU A 130 -4.30 5.05 11.35
N LEU A 131 -3.30 4.25 10.94
CA LEU A 131 -2.05 4.11 11.67
C LEU A 131 -1.30 5.45 11.75
N LEU A 132 -1.19 6.19 10.63
CA LEU A 132 -0.53 7.49 10.62
C LEU A 132 -1.23 8.52 11.51
N GLU A 133 -2.55 8.57 11.47
CA GLU A 133 -3.38 9.43 12.35
C GLU A 133 -3.08 9.13 13.83
N LYS A 134 -3.10 7.85 14.20
CA LYS A 134 -2.85 7.40 15.57
C LYS A 134 -1.42 7.69 16.05
N LEU A 135 -0.45 7.67 15.14
CA LEU A 135 0.94 8.02 15.46
C LEU A 135 1.11 9.53 15.63
N GLU A 136 0.46 10.33 14.78
CA GLU A 136 0.45 11.80 14.89
C GLU A 136 -0.18 12.22 16.23
N SER A 137 -1.33 11.66 16.60
CA SER A 137 -2.02 12.01 17.86
C SER A 137 -1.20 11.66 19.12
N ARG A 138 -0.33 10.65 19.06
CA ARG A 138 0.57 10.27 20.17
C ARG A 138 1.78 11.18 20.31
N CYS A 139 2.13 11.94 19.26
CA CYS A 139 3.19 12.94 19.32
C CYS A 139 2.68 14.31 19.79
N GLU A 140 1.36 14.52 19.81
CA GLU A 140 0.69 15.74 20.25
C GLU A 140 0.31 15.73 21.74
N GLY A 141 0.20 14.56 22.37
CA GLY A 141 -0.04 14.38 23.81
C GLY A 141 1.26 14.21 24.60
#